data_AF-A0A354UQL5-F1
#
_entry.id   AF-A0A354UQL5-F1
#
_cell.length_a   1.000
_cell.length_b   1.000
_cell.length_c   1.000
_cell.angle_alpha   90.00
_cell.angle_beta   90.00
_cell.angle_gamma   90.00
#
_symmetry.space_group_name_H-M   'P 1'
#
loop_
_entity.id
_entity.type
_entity.pdbx_description
1 polymer ?
#
loop_
_entity_poly.entity_id
_entity_poly.type
_entity_poly.pdbx_seq_one_letter_code
_entity_poly.pdbx_strand_id
1 'polypeptide(L)'
;MKLKKTIVPIILVVILSLTTLLSGCSLLFDGRYPAFSPSFSARKYVEPDEEALYNEIAEIKTLSETEGNKNEILEKRSDILYALYEANTSYVVAEIAANKNIKDEAAQTRYAYISSFLNKFTNDVLELEKTLFKSIYKNDLIELTGEAYAEQMLANTTKSQEIIDLEAKETEYLRQYSEACALENGAEKSAKMAEIYKNLVITRNAVATLYTDDDGKPYKNYLDYSYDKTFGRDYTPDDVTETREAVRQKFVAAYNYMTNQSRNFSSAYTVALTEAQIKKYMPYIIKNTDSSMY
;
A
#
# COMPACT_ATOMS: atom_id res chain seq x y z
N MET A 1 -19.26 7.23 19.93
CA MET A 1 -18.84 8.08 18.79
C MET A 1 -17.58 7.46 18.20
N LYS A 2 -17.70 6.54 17.24
CA LYS A 2 -16.57 5.76 16.70
C LYS A 2 -15.99 6.48 15.49
N LEU A 3 -14.69 6.83 15.53
CA LEU A 3 -14.00 7.52 14.44
C LEU A 3 -14.04 6.69 13.15
N LYS A 4 -14.53 7.30 12.07
CA LYS A 4 -14.46 6.74 10.70
C LYS A 4 -13.01 6.74 10.25
N LYS A 5 -12.41 5.56 10.05
CA LYS A 5 -11.08 5.41 9.44
C LYS A 5 -11.21 5.41 7.92
N THR A 6 -10.51 6.34 7.28
CA THR A 6 -10.46 6.57 5.84
C THR A 6 -9.59 5.50 5.15
N ILE A 7 -10.00 5.09 3.95
CA ILE A 7 -9.42 4.01 3.13
C ILE A 7 -8.15 4.51 2.42
N VAL A 8 -7.02 3.78 2.52
CA VAL A 8 -5.74 4.03 1.79
C VAL A 8 -5.13 2.68 1.33
N PRO A 9 -4.40 2.60 0.19
CA PRO A 9 -3.95 1.33 -0.40
C PRO A 9 -2.76 0.66 0.32
N ILE A 10 -3.07 -0.43 1.01
CA ILE A 10 -2.41 -1.76 1.17
C ILE A 10 -0.90 -1.87 1.45
N ILE A 11 0.04 -1.31 0.69
CA ILE A 11 1.49 -1.40 1.03
C ILE A 11 1.92 -0.21 1.89
N LEU A 12 1.29 0.94 1.65
CA LEU A 12 1.41 2.11 2.51
C LEU A 12 0.85 1.85 3.91
N VAL A 13 -0.19 1.05 4.12
CA VAL A 13 -0.85 1.00 5.45
C VAL A 13 0.00 0.28 6.51
N VAL A 14 0.73 -0.78 6.17
CA VAL A 14 1.58 -1.51 7.12
C VAL A 14 2.86 -0.71 7.42
N ILE A 15 3.46 -0.11 6.40
CA ILE A 15 4.68 0.72 6.54
C ILE A 15 4.34 2.06 7.21
N LEU A 16 3.25 2.74 6.84
CA LEU A 16 2.85 4.04 7.37
C LEU A 16 2.25 3.95 8.78
N SER A 17 1.59 2.84 9.14
CA SER A 17 1.14 2.63 10.53
C SER A 17 2.32 2.32 11.46
N LEU A 18 3.24 1.41 11.12
CA LEU A 18 4.42 1.20 11.99
C LEU A 18 5.29 2.46 12.11
N THR A 19 5.42 3.27 11.05
CA THR A 19 6.31 4.45 11.07
C THR A 19 5.71 5.66 11.77
N THR A 20 4.39 5.83 11.79
CA THR A 20 3.72 6.82 12.67
C THR A 20 3.66 6.36 14.13
N LEU A 21 3.87 5.06 14.39
CA LEU A 21 3.86 4.48 15.73
C LEU A 21 5.27 4.36 16.34
N LEU A 22 6.31 4.18 15.52
CA LEU A 22 7.73 4.20 15.91
C LEU A 22 8.28 5.62 16.07
N SER A 23 7.47 6.62 15.78
CA SER A 23 7.84 8.01 15.87
C SER A 23 7.17 8.68 17.04
N GLY A 24 7.88 8.68 18.17
CA GLY A 24 7.70 9.75 19.15
C GLY A 24 7.98 11.08 18.43
N CYS A 25 6.95 11.76 17.93
CA CYS A 25 7.08 13.04 17.22
C CYS A 25 7.82 14.12 18.03
N SER A 26 7.96 13.95 19.34
CA SER A 26 8.77 14.81 20.23
C SER A 26 10.28 14.68 20.01
N LEU A 27 10.78 13.57 19.46
CA LEU A 27 12.21 13.28 19.35
C LEU A 27 12.88 13.80 18.07
N LEU A 28 12.10 14.17 17.06
CA LEU A 28 12.62 14.66 15.77
C LEU A 28 12.85 16.18 15.76
N PHE A 29 12.66 16.87 16.89
CA PHE A 29 12.85 18.31 17.02
C PHE A 29 14.26 18.70 17.48
N ASP A 30 15.29 17.91 17.12
CA ASP A 30 16.70 18.24 17.38
C ASP A 30 17.32 19.19 16.34
N GLY A 31 16.51 19.64 15.37
CA GLY A 31 16.92 20.54 14.30
C GLY A 31 17.39 19.83 13.02
N ARG A 32 17.48 18.50 13.01
CA ARG A 32 17.79 17.71 11.80
C ARG A 32 16.58 17.56 10.88
N TYR A 33 15.37 17.66 11.42
CA TYR A 33 14.16 17.75 10.60
C TYR A 33 13.95 19.18 10.10
N PRO A 34 13.72 19.39 8.79
CA PRO A 34 13.49 20.73 8.27
C PRO A 34 12.23 21.32 8.89
N ALA A 35 12.35 22.53 9.46
CA ALA A 35 11.24 23.26 10.06
C ALA A 35 10.07 23.53 9.07
N PHE A 36 10.34 23.38 7.76
CA PHE A 36 9.35 23.45 6.70
C PHE A 36 9.40 22.19 5.84
N SER A 37 8.25 21.58 5.59
CA SER A 37 8.15 20.44 4.69
C SER A 37 8.48 20.87 3.24
N PRO A 38 9.51 20.31 2.60
CA PRO A 38 9.83 20.66 1.21
C PRO A 38 8.66 20.30 0.30
N SER A 39 8.48 21.11 -0.77
CA SER A 39 7.50 20.81 -1.81
C SER A 39 7.80 19.48 -2.47
N PHE A 40 6.79 18.84 -3.06
CA PHE A 40 6.96 17.54 -3.71
C PHE A 40 8.09 17.56 -4.76
N SER A 41 8.18 18.62 -5.56
CA SER A 41 9.23 18.77 -6.58
C SER A 41 10.65 18.91 -6.02
N ALA A 42 10.79 19.30 -4.75
CA ALA A 42 12.09 19.44 -4.08
C ALA A 42 12.52 18.14 -3.37
N ARG A 43 11.61 17.17 -3.20
CA ARG A 43 11.93 15.88 -2.58
C ARG A 43 12.70 15.02 -3.58
N LYS A 44 13.81 14.45 -3.11
CA LYS A 44 14.66 13.55 -3.89
C LYS A 44 14.66 12.19 -3.24
N TYR A 45 14.86 11.18 -4.07
CA TYR A 45 15.20 9.86 -3.59
C TYR A 45 16.61 9.91 -2.98
N VAL A 46 16.74 9.35 -1.79
CA VAL A 46 18.02 9.10 -1.11
C VAL A 46 18.13 7.60 -0.92
N GLU A 47 19.18 7.01 -1.48
CA GLU A 47 19.46 5.58 -1.32
C GLU A 47 19.99 5.33 0.10
N PRO A 48 19.43 4.39 0.86
CA PRO A 48 19.91 4.07 2.19
C PRO A 48 21.31 3.46 2.17
N ASP A 49 22.17 3.88 3.11
CA ASP A 49 23.43 3.18 3.38
C ASP A 49 23.15 1.97 4.30
N GLU A 50 22.80 0.83 3.69
CA GLU A 50 22.39 -0.35 4.45
C GLU A 50 23.47 -0.84 5.42
N GLU A 51 24.73 -0.85 4.99
CA GLU A 51 25.85 -1.34 5.80
C GLU A 51 26.01 -0.47 7.05
N ALA A 52 26.03 0.85 6.89
CA ALA A 52 26.12 1.77 8.02
C ALA A 52 24.94 1.60 8.99
N LEU A 53 23.71 1.51 8.49
CA LEU A 53 22.51 1.38 9.31
C LEU A 53 22.48 0.07 10.11
N TYR A 54 22.84 -1.06 9.49
CA TYR A 54 22.86 -2.34 10.19
C TYR A 54 24.03 -2.47 11.17
N ASN A 55 25.17 -1.85 10.87
CA ASN A 55 26.27 -1.74 11.83
C ASN A 55 25.85 -0.92 13.06
N GLU A 56 25.15 0.20 12.86
CA GLU A 56 24.65 1.03 13.94
C GLU A 56 23.58 0.31 14.79
N ILE A 57 22.64 -0.42 14.17
CA ILE A 57 21.69 -1.28 14.91
C ILE A 57 22.43 -2.30 15.78
N ALA A 58 23.47 -2.96 15.24
CA ALA A 58 24.24 -3.94 15.98
C ALA A 58 25.00 -3.30 17.15
N GLU A 59 25.61 -2.14 16.93
CA GLU A 59 26.32 -1.37 17.95
C GLU A 59 25.40 -0.94 19.09
N ILE A 60 24.21 -0.41 18.79
CA ILE A 60 23.22 -0.04 19.81
C ILE A 60 22.84 -1.26 20.66
N LYS A 61 22.64 -2.43 20.04
CA LYS A 61 22.33 -3.67 20.78
C LYS A 61 23.46 -4.00 21.75
N THR A 62 24.72 -3.96 21.32
CA THR A 62 25.88 -4.20 22.20
C THR A 62 26.00 -3.17 23.32
N LEU A 63 25.84 -1.88 23.02
CA LEU A 63 25.89 -0.81 24.03
C LEU A 63 24.80 -0.97 25.09
N SER A 64 23.63 -1.51 24.70
CA SER A 64 22.49 -1.74 25.61
C SER A 64 22.73 -2.80 26.69
N GLU A 65 23.81 -3.59 26.57
CA GLU A 65 24.17 -4.65 27.53
C GLU A 65 24.95 -4.14 28.74
N THR A 66 25.50 -2.91 28.69
CA THR A 66 26.36 -2.35 29.73
C THR A 66 25.93 -0.94 30.12
N GLU A 67 26.13 -0.58 31.40
CA GLU A 67 25.81 0.75 31.94
C GLU A 67 26.77 1.84 31.40
N GLY A 68 26.32 3.09 31.43
CA GLY A 68 27.15 4.25 31.06
C GLY A 68 27.01 4.74 29.61
N ASN A 69 26.28 4.03 28.76
CA ASN A 69 26.13 4.31 27.34
C ASN A 69 24.82 5.06 26.99
N LYS A 70 24.09 5.58 27.99
CA LYS A 70 22.76 6.21 27.80
C LYS A 70 22.75 7.23 26.66
N ASN A 71 23.64 8.22 26.71
CA ASN A 71 23.63 9.32 25.74
C ASN A 71 23.96 8.83 24.32
N GLU A 72 24.92 7.93 24.20
CA GLU A 72 25.33 7.36 22.91
C GLU A 72 24.22 6.50 22.30
N ILE A 73 23.54 5.68 23.10
CA ILE A 73 22.37 4.91 22.66
C ILE A 73 21.26 5.83 22.18
N LEU A 74 20.96 6.91 22.91
CA LEU A 74 19.90 7.84 22.54
C LEU A 74 20.22 8.61 21.25
N GLU A 75 21.47 9.00 21.05
CA GLU A 75 21.94 9.65 19.83
C GLU A 75 21.81 8.70 18.62
N LYS A 76 22.44 7.53 18.67
CA LYS A 76 22.39 6.53 17.59
C LYS A 76 20.97 6.04 17.31
N ARG A 77 20.14 5.88 18.35
CA ARG A 77 18.71 5.57 18.19
C ARG A 77 17.99 6.66 17.40
N SER A 78 18.28 7.94 17.67
CA SER A 78 17.72 9.06 16.92
C SER A 78 18.12 9.00 15.44
N ASP A 79 19.35 8.61 15.15
CA ASP A 79 19.90 8.51 13.80
C ASP A 79 19.21 7.39 13.00
N ILE A 80 19.01 6.23 13.63
CA ILE A 80 18.23 5.12 13.06
C ILE A 80 16.78 5.52 12.76
N LEU A 81 16.12 6.23 13.70
CA LEU A 81 14.75 6.70 13.48
C LEU A 81 14.70 7.74 12.35
N TYR A 82 15.69 8.62 12.25
CA TYR A 82 15.80 9.58 11.15
C TYR A 82 15.99 8.87 9.81
N ALA A 83 16.87 7.87 9.74
CA ALA A 83 17.08 7.06 8.55
C ALA A 83 15.80 6.30 8.15
N LEU A 84 15.02 5.81 9.12
CA LEU A 84 13.72 5.18 8.84
C LEU A 84 12.77 6.18 8.15
N TYR A 85 12.73 7.42 8.63
CA TYR A 85 11.93 8.48 8.00
C TYR A 85 12.39 8.85 6.59
N GLU A 86 13.70 8.93 6.38
CA GLU A 86 14.26 9.20 5.07
C GLU A 86 13.95 8.06 4.09
N ALA A 87 14.14 6.81 4.51
CA ALA A 87 13.79 5.63 3.72
C ALA A 87 12.30 5.59 3.35
N ASN A 88 11.40 5.99 4.27
CA ASN A 88 9.97 6.17 3.98
C ASN A 88 9.72 7.23 2.91
N THR A 89 10.40 8.37 3.01
CA THR A 89 10.29 9.44 2.02
C THR A 89 10.79 8.96 0.66
N SER A 90 11.94 8.28 0.62
CA SER A 90 12.52 7.67 -0.56
C SER A 90 11.60 6.62 -1.19
N TYR A 91 10.92 5.82 -0.38
CA TYR A 91 9.90 4.87 -0.84
C TYR A 91 8.78 5.58 -1.60
N VAL A 92 8.18 6.62 -1.02
CA VAL A 92 7.09 7.38 -1.68
C VAL A 92 7.57 8.07 -2.97
N VAL A 93 8.78 8.64 -2.95
CA VAL A 93 9.36 9.26 -4.15
C VAL A 93 9.60 8.23 -5.27
N ALA A 94 10.13 7.05 -4.92
CA ALA A 94 10.36 5.97 -5.87
C ALA A 94 9.04 5.40 -6.41
N GLU A 95 8.03 5.22 -5.55
CA GLU A 95 6.69 4.76 -5.94
C GLU A 95 6.06 5.70 -6.98
N ILE A 96 6.11 7.01 -6.72
CA ILE A 96 5.53 7.99 -7.66
C ILE A 96 6.30 7.99 -8.98
N ALA A 97 7.64 7.89 -8.95
CA ALA A 97 8.44 7.79 -10.16
C ALA A 97 8.09 6.55 -10.98
N ALA A 98 7.96 5.39 -10.33
CA ALA A 98 7.59 4.12 -10.94
C ALA A 98 6.18 4.18 -11.57
N ASN A 99 5.20 4.76 -10.85
CA ASN A 99 3.83 4.87 -11.34
C ASN A 99 3.66 5.92 -12.44
N LYS A 100 4.50 6.97 -12.48
CA LYS A 100 4.45 8.00 -13.51
C LYS A 100 4.80 7.44 -14.89
N ASN A 101 5.72 6.49 -14.95
CA ASN A 101 6.06 5.78 -16.18
C ASN A 101 6.34 4.30 -15.88
N ILE A 102 5.33 3.46 -16.09
CA ILE A 102 5.42 2.02 -15.86
C ILE A 102 6.45 1.30 -16.76
N LYS A 103 6.94 1.96 -17.82
CA LYS A 103 7.98 1.43 -18.72
C LYS A 103 9.40 1.86 -18.32
N ASP A 104 9.56 2.68 -17.28
CA ASP A 104 10.87 3.09 -16.78
C ASP A 104 11.44 2.01 -15.85
N GLU A 105 12.25 1.11 -16.42
CA GLU A 105 12.86 -0.02 -15.68
C GLU A 105 13.74 0.44 -14.50
N ALA A 106 14.41 1.58 -14.61
CA ALA A 106 15.24 2.11 -13.53
C ALA A 106 14.38 2.59 -12.36
N ALA A 107 13.26 3.26 -12.65
CA ALA A 107 12.30 3.67 -11.62
C ALA A 107 11.61 2.44 -10.97
N GLN A 108 11.24 1.43 -11.76
CA GLN A 108 10.66 0.18 -11.25
C GLN A 108 11.63 -0.59 -10.35
N THR A 109 12.89 -0.74 -10.78
CA THR A 109 13.94 -1.40 -9.99
C THR A 109 14.20 -0.66 -8.69
N ARG A 110 14.31 0.67 -8.72
CA ARG A 110 14.48 1.50 -7.52
C ARG A 110 13.32 1.34 -6.54
N TYR A 111 12.08 1.34 -7.04
CA TYR A 111 10.89 1.14 -6.21
C TYR A 111 10.88 -0.25 -5.55
N ALA A 112 11.16 -1.31 -6.32
CA ALA A 112 11.23 -2.68 -5.79
C ALA A 112 12.31 -2.83 -4.71
N TYR A 113 13.48 -2.24 -4.94
CA TYR A 113 14.58 -2.19 -3.98
C TYR A 113 14.15 -1.52 -2.67
N ILE A 114 13.73 -0.25 -2.72
CA ILE A 114 13.42 0.51 -1.50
C ILE A 114 12.20 -0.07 -0.75
N SER A 115 11.23 -0.66 -1.46
CA SER A 115 10.10 -1.38 -0.86
C SER A 115 10.56 -2.58 -0.03
N SER A 116 11.49 -3.38 -0.59
CA SER A 116 12.02 -4.56 0.08
C SER A 116 12.92 -4.18 1.27
N PHE A 117 13.80 -3.20 1.07
CA PHE A 117 14.65 -2.64 2.13
C PHE A 117 13.80 -2.11 3.29
N LEU A 118 12.82 -1.25 3.01
CA LEU A 118 12.01 -0.60 4.04
C LEU A 118 11.17 -1.59 4.84
N ASN A 119 10.67 -2.65 4.19
CA ASN A 119 9.95 -3.72 4.88
C ASN A 119 10.84 -4.42 5.93
N LYS A 120 12.07 -4.79 5.55
CA LYS A 120 13.05 -5.40 6.45
C LYS A 120 13.51 -4.41 7.53
N PHE A 121 13.92 -3.22 7.13
CA PHE A 121 14.46 -2.21 8.02
C PHE A 121 13.46 -1.79 9.10
N THR A 122 12.17 -1.61 8.74
CA THR A 122 11.13 -1.30 9.74
C THR A 122 10.97 -2.42 10.77
N ASN A 123 11.05 -3.68 10.35
CA ASN A 123 11.01 -4.81 11.28
C ASN A 123 12.22 -4.81 12.22
N ASP A 124 13.41 -4.60 11.69
CA ASP A 124 14.66 -4.64 12.46
C ASP A 124 14.75 -3.46 13.45
N VAL A 125 14.22 -2.29 13.08
CA VAL A 125 14.05 -1.15 14.00
C VAL A 125 13.05 -1.48 15.10
N LEU A 126 11.92 -2.14 14.80
CA LEU A 126 11.00 -2.59 15.85
C LEU A 126 11.65 -3.61 16.79
N GLU A 127 12.44 -4.55 16.27
CA GLU A 127 13.21 -5.48 17.10
C GLU A 127 14.22 -4.76 18.00
N LEU A 128 14.91 -3.75 17.47
CA LEU A 128 15.81 -2.89 18.23
C LEU A 128 15.06 -2.18 19.37
N GLU A 129 13.94 -1.51 19.06
CA GLU A 129 13.11 -0.82 20.06
C GLU A 129 12.67 -1.78 21.17
N LYS A 130 12.19 -2.97 20.81
CA LYS A 130 11.78 -4.00 21.78
C LYS A 130 12.95 -4.48 22.64
N THR A 131 14.15 -4.53 22.08
CA THR A 131 15.38 -4.89 22.81
C THR A 131 15.70 -3.80 23.84
N LEU A 132 15.68 -2.54 23.41
CA LEU A 132 15.93 -1.38 24.24
C LEU A 132 14.92 -1.24 25.39
N PHE A 133 13.61 -1.42 25.14
CA PHE A 133 12.58 -1.41 26.19
C PHE A 133 12.60 -2.62 27.14
N LYS A 134 13.44 -3.62 26.86
CA LYS A 134 13.73 -4.76 27.77
C LYS A 134 15.11 -4.65 28.43
N SER A 135 15.93 -3.69 28.03
CA SER A 135 17.29 -3.50 28.53
C SER A 135 17.32 -2.75 29.87
N ILE A 136 18.54 -2.56 30.39
CA ILE A 136 18.80 -1.71 31.57
C ILE A 136 18.37 -0.24 31.35
N TYR A 137 18.27 0.21 30.10
CA TYR A 137 17.88 1.58 29.73
C TYR A 137 16.36 1.77 29.61
N LYS A 138 15.55 0.76 29.93
CA LYS A 138 14.08 0.82 29.84
C LYS A 138 13.51 2.08 30.50
N ASN A 139 13.94 2.40 31.72
CA ASN A 139 13.37 3.53 32.47
C ASN A 139 13.72 4.87 31.82
N ASP A 140 14.95 5.04 31.35
CA ASP A 140 15.39 6.24 30.63
C ASP A 140 14.56 6.44 29.34
N LEU A 141 14.29 5.35 28.62
CA LEU A 141 13.48 5.39 27.40
C LEU A 141 12.00 5.69 27.69
N ILE A 142 11.43 5.13 28.77
CA ILE A 142 10.06 5.43 29.19
C ILE A 142 9.94 6.89 29.64
N GLU A 143 10.91 7.43 30.37
CA GLU A 143 10.94 8.84 30.75
C GLU A 143 10.91 9.75 29.51
N LEU A 144 11.62 9.35 28.45
CA LEU A 144 11.72 10.12 27.22
C LEU A 144 10.49 9.98 26.29
N THR A 145 9.91 8.78 26.19
CA THR A 145 8.90 8.45 25.17
C THR A 145 7.48 8.28 25.73
N GLY A 146 7.36 8.07 27.04
CA GLY A 146 6.10 7.78 27.74
C GLY A 146 5.76 6.28 27.78
N GLU A 147 5.03 5.90 28.83
CA GLU A 147 4.63 4.49 29.06
C GLU A 147 3.81 3.91 27.91
N ALA A 148 2.88 4.69 27.36
CA ALA A 148 2.02 4.23 26.26
C ALA A 148 2.83 3.83 25.01
N TYR A 149 3.91 4.55 24.71
CA TYR A 149 4.78 4.22 23.59
C TYR A 149 5.55 2.92 23.86
N ALA A 150 6.10 2.76 25.06
CA ALA A 150 6.81 1.55 25.47
C ALA A 150 5.91 0.30 25.45
N GLU A 151 4.70 0.40 25.99
CA GLU A 151 3.68 -0.66 25.95
C GLU A 151 3.38 -1.08 24.51
N GLN A 152 3.21 -0.10 23.63
CA GLN A 152 2.92 -0.35 22.22
C GLN A 152 4.08 -1.05 21.50
N MET A 153 5.33 -0.60 21.70
CA MET A 153 6.50 -1.24 21.09
C MET A 153 6.62 -2.71 21.51
N LEU A 154 6.41 -2.98 22.80
CA LEU A 154 6.47 -4.33 23.34
C LEU A 154 5.33 -5.22 22.84
N ALA A 155 4.13 -4.67 22.64
CA ALA A 155 2.95 -5.38 22.16
C ALA A 155 2.99 -5.67 20.65
N ASN A 156 3.62 -4.83 19.84
CA ASN A 156 3.70 -5.01 18.40
C ASN A 156 4.42 -6.31 18.01
N THR A 157 3.86 -7.06 17.07
CA THR A 157 4.47 -8.31 16.57
C THR A 157 5.53 -8.01 15.51
N THR A 158 6.70 -8.63 15.65
CA THR A 158 7.76 -8.60 14.63
C THR A 158 7.53 -9.73 13.63
N LYS A 159 7.95 -9.52 12.39
CA LYS A 159 7.89 -10.50 11.31
C LYS A 159 9.05 -11.49 11.46
N SER A 160 8.80 -12.76 11.15
CA SER A 160 9.87 -13.72 10.96
C SER A 160 10.62 -13.43 9.65
N GLN A 161 11.86 -13.90 9.55
CA GLN A 161 12.62 -13.82 8.29
C GLN A 161 11.87 -14.50 7.13
N GLU A 162 11.16 -15.59 7.40
CA GLU A 162 10.36 -16.29 6.39
C GLU A 162 9.24 -15.40 5.82
N ILE A 163 8.56 -14.62 6.67
CA ILE A 163 7.55 -13.65 6.21
C ILE A 163 8.19 -12.58 5.34
N ILE A 164 9.33 -12.02 5.78
CA ILE A 164 10.07 -10.98 5.04
C ILE A 164 10.46 -11.50 3.65
N ASP A 165 10.99 -12.72 3.56
CA ASP A 165 11.39 -13.34 2.30
C ASP A 165 10.20 -13.59 1.36
N LEU A 166 9.04 -13.98 1.92
CA LEU A 166 7.82 -14.16 1.14
C LEU A 166 7.27 -12.82 0.61
N GLU A 167 7.30 -11.75 1.42
CA GLU A 167 6.87 -10.42 1.00
C GLU A 167 7.84 -9.80 -0.05
N ALA A 168 9.13 -10.10 0.05
CA ALA A 168 10.10 -9.75 -1.00
C ALA A 168 9.79 -10.47 -2.33
N LYS A 169 9.44 -11.76 -2.28
CA LYS A 169 8.96 -12.51 -3.46
C LYS A 169 7.67 -11.92 -4.03
N GLU A 170 6.73 -11.49 -3.18
CA GLU A 170 5.52 -10.81 -3.62
C GLU A 170 5.85 -9.52 -4.38
N THR A 171 6.76 -8.70 -3.87
CA THR A 171 7.23 -7.47 -4.52
C THR A 171 7.81 -7.77 -5.91
N GLU A 172 8.64 -8.81 -6.03
CA GLU A 172 9.20 -9.24 -7.30
C GLU A 172 8.13 -9.72 -8.29
N TYR A 173 7.13 -10.47 -7.84
CA TYR A 173 6.01 -10.87 -8.70
C TYR A 173 5.17 -9.69 -9.18
N LEU A 174 4.95 -8.66 -8.36
CA LEU A 174 4.26 -7.43 -8.78
C LEU A 174 5.04 -6.68 -9.87
N ARG A 175 6.38 -6.67 -9.77
CA ARG A 175 7.27 -6.12 -10.79
C ARG A 175 7.13 -6.90 -12.11
N GLN A 176 7.25 -8.23 -12.05
CA GLN A 176 7.07 -9.11 -13.22
C GLN A 176 5.68 -8.97 -13.85
N TYR A 177 4.64 -8.73 -13.04
CA TYR A 177 3.28 -8.52 -13.55
C TYR A 177 3.19 -7.22 -14.37
N SER A 178 3.87 -6.17 -13.91
CA SER A 178 3.95 -4.89 -14.62
C SER A 178 4.69 -5.02 -15.95
N GLU A 179 5.78 -5.79 -15.98
CA GLU A 179 6.48 -6.15 -17.23
C GLU A 179 5.59 -6.94 -18.18
N ALA A 180 4.87 -7.95 -17.68
CA ALA A 180 3.94 -8.73 -18.47
C ALA A 180 2.81 -7.88 -19.06
N CYS A 181 2.38 -6.82 -18.37
CA CYS A 181 1.39 -5.88 -18.88
C CYS A 181 1.87 -5.12 -20.13
N ALA A 182 3.18 -4.92 -20.28
CA ALA A 182 3.78 -4.23 -21.41
C ALA A 182 3.96 -5.12 -22.66
N LEU A 183 3.74 -6.44 -22.55
CA LEU A 183 3.83 -7.36 -23.69
C LEU A 183 2.75 -7.08 -24.75
N GLU A 184 3.15 -7.10 -26.02
CA GLU A 184 2.25 -6.84 -27.15
C GLU A 184 1.50 -8.11 -27.60
N ASN A 185 2.12 -9.28 -27.48
CA ASN A 185 1.50 -10.55 -27.82
C ASN A 185 0.44 -10.94 -26.77
N GLY A 186 -0.84 -10.88 -27.14
CA GLY A 186 -1.94 -11.13 -26.21
C GLY A 186 -1.97 -12.53 -25.58
N ALA A 187 -1.52 -13.57 -26.30
CA ALA A 187 -1.49 -14.93 -25.78
C ALA A 187 -0.35 -15.13 -24.77
N GLU A 188 0.85 -14.66 -25.12
CA GLU A 188 2.02 -14.68 -24.23
C GLU A 188 1.78 -13.84 -22.97
N LYS A 189 1.26 -12.63 -23.14
CA LYS A 189 0.83 -11.74 -22.06
C LYS A 189 -0.11 -12.45 -21.09
N SER A 190 -1.18 -13.05 -21.61
CA SER A 190 -2.18 -13.72 -20.77
C SER A 190 -1.58 -14.92 -20.01
N ALA A 191 -0.74 -15.72 -20.67
CA ALA A 191 -0.08 -16.86 -20.04
C ALA A 191 0.87 -16.41 -18.91
N LYS A 192 1.69 -15.39 -19.16
CA LYS A 192 2.63 -14.87 -18.17
C LYS A 192 1.92 -14.24 -16.97
N MET A 193 0.89 -13.44 -17.22
CA MET A 193 0.07 -12.84 -16.15
C MET A 193 -0.63 -13.91 -15.30
N ALA A 194 -1.13 -15.00 -15.91
CA ALA A 194 -1.76 -16.10 -15.19
C ALA A 194 -0.76 -16.87 -14.30
N GLU A 195 0.44 -17.14 -14.80
CA GLU A 195 1.53 -17.75 -14.03
C GLU A 195 1.89 -16.90 -12.80
N ILE A 196 2.13 -15.61 -13.01
CA ILE A 196 2.48 -14.67 -11.94
C ILE A 196 1.37 -14.58 -10.91
N TYR A 197 0.10 -14.47 -11.35
CA TYR A 197 -1.04 -14.42 -10.45
C TYR A 197 -1.18 -15.69 -9.59
N LYS A 198 -0.96 -16.87 -10.18
CA LYS A 198 -0.94 -18.13 -9.44
C LYS A 198 0.14 -18.10 -8.34
N ASN A 199 1.35 -17.64 -8.67
CA ASN A 199 2.46 -17.58 -7.72
C ASN A 199 2.18 -16.56 -6.59
N LEU A 200 1.59 -15.40 -6.91
CA LEU A 200 1.12 -14.43 -5.91
C LEU A 200 0.11 -15.06 -4.94
N VAL A 201 -0.87 -15.82 -5.44
CA VAL A 201 -1.86 -16.50 -4.59
C VAL A 201 -1.20 -17.52 -3.67
N ILE A 202 -0.24 -18.31 -4.17
CA ILE A 202 0.50 -19.29 -3.37
C ILE A 202 1.31 -18.58 -2.27
N THR A 203 2.11 -17.57 -2.64
CA THR A 203 2.96 -16.81 -1.71
C THR A 203 2.13 -16.13 -0.62
N ARG A 204 1.02 -15.47 -0.99
CA ARG A 204 0.14 -14.80 -0.04
C ARG A 204 -0.53 -15.77 0.93
N ASN A 205 -0.95 -16.95 0.47
CA ASN A 205 -1.47 -17.97 1.37
C ASN A 205 -0.37 -18.52 2.30
N ALA A 206 0.86 -18.66 1.83
CA ALA A 206 1.99 -19.03 2.70
C ALA A 206 2.23 -17.99 3.80
N VAL A 207 2.20 -16.69 3.47
CA VAL A 207 2.26 -15.60 4.46
C VAL A 207 1.14 -15.74 5.48
N ALA A 208 -0.10 -15.94 5.04
CA ALA A 208 -1.24 -16.07 5.92
C ALA A 208 -1.09 -17.22 6.93
N THR A 209 -0.53 -18.36 6.51
CA THR A 209 -0.31 -19.52 7.41
C THR A 209 0.75 -19.28 8.49
N LEU A 210 1.57 -18.25 8.36
CA LEU A 210 2.57 -17.87 9.37
C LEU A 210 2.02 -16.91 10.43
N TYR A 211 0.80 -16.41 10.25
CA TYR A 211 0.08 -15.59 11.23
C TYR A 211 -1.07 -16.39 11.85
N THR A 212 -1.49 -15.97 13.05
CA THR A 212 -2.61 -16.59 13.77
C THR A 212 -3.79 -15.65 13.93
N ASP A 213 -4.99 -16.23 13.89
CA ASP A 213 -6.25 -15.58 14.25
C ASP A 213 -6.37 -15.34 15.77
N ASP A 214 -7.49 -14.77 16.19
CA ASP A 214 -7.77 -14.46 17.61
C ASP A 214 -7.87 -15.71 18.50
N ASP A 215 -8.10 -16.90 17.92
CA ASP A 215 -8.08 -18.19 18.61
C ASP A 215 -6.65 -18.78 18.72
N GLY A 216 -5.64 -18.11 18.15
CA GLY A 216 -4.26 -18.60 18.09
C GLY A 216 -4.05 -19.68 17.03
N LYS A 217 -4.95 -19.84 16.06
CA LYS A 217 -4.81 -20.82 14.96
C LYS A 217 -4.27 -20.13 13.71
N PRO A 218 -3.43 -20.82 12.90
CA PRO A 218 -2.99 -20.27 11.63
C PRO A 218 -4.16 -19.87 10.72
N TYR A 219 -4.05 -18.74 10.02
CA TYR A 219 -5.08 -18.39 9.03
C TYR A 219 -5.14 -19.44 7.93
N LYS A 220 -6.36 -19.81 7.56
CA LYS A 220 -6.61 -20.85 6.54
C LYS A 220 -6.21 -20.38 5.14
N ASN A 221 -6.32 -19.09 4.87
CA ASN A 221 -6.06 -18.49 3.57
C ASN A 221 -5.80 -16.98 3.73
N TYR A 222 -5.28 -16.36 2.66
CA TYR A 222 -4.96 -14.94 2.64
C TYR A 222 -6.19 -14.02 2.69
N LEU A 223 -7.36 -14.47 2.25
CA LEU A 223 -8.58 -13.66 2.30
C LEU A 223 -8.93 -13.33 3.76
N ASP A 224 -8.97 -14.34 4.62
CA ASP A 224 -9.27 -14.18 6.04
C ASP A 224 -8.18 -13.34 6.74
N TYR A 225 -6.92 -13.67 6.51
CA TYR A 225 -5.77 -12.90 7.02
C TYR A 225 -5.83 -11.42 6.61
N SER A 226 -6.10 -11.14 5.33
CA SER A 226 -6.10 -9.76 4.82
C SER A 226 -7.27 -8.95 5.39
N TYR A 227 -8.44 -9.54 5.58
CA TYR A 227 -9.59 -8.85 6.17
C TYR A 227 -9.31 -8.41 7.60
N ASP A 228 -8.72 -9.30 8.40
CA ASP A 228 -8.35 -9.01 9.78
C ASP A 228 -7.12 -8.09 9.85
N LYS A 229 -5.95 -8.59 9.43
CA LYS A 229 -4.67 -7.96 9.74
C LYS A 229 -4.26 -6.85 8.78
N THR A 230 -4.67 -6.94 7.51
CA THR A 230 -4.28 -5.93 6.51
C THR A 230 -5.29 -4.79 6.42
N PHE A 231 -6.58 -5.10 6.42
CA PHE A 231 -7.64 -4.12 6.22
C PHE A 231 -8.32 -3.67 7.51
N GLY A 232 -8.10 -4.38 8.62
CA GLY A 232 -8.76 -4.08 9.90
C GLY A 232 -10.27 -4.00 9.75
N ARG A 233 -10.87 -4.90 8.95
CA ARG A 233 -12.32 -4.91 8.73
C ARG A 233 -13.02 -5.41 9.98
N ASP A 234 -14.12 -4.76 10.31
CA ASP A 234 -15.07 -5.20 11.33
C ASP A 234 -16.14 -6.14 10.76
N TYR A 235 -15.92 -6.66 9.56
CA TYR A 235 -16.77 -7.62 8.86
C TYR A 235 -15.90 -8.65 8.14
N THR A 236 -16.48 -9.82 7.86
CA THR A 236 -15.87 -10.97 7.21
C THR A 236 -16.32 -11.11 5.75
N PRO A 237 -15.67 -11.97 4.95
CA PRO A 237 -16.17 -12.30 3.62
C PRO A 237 -17.61 -12.85 3.60
N ASP A 238 -18.02 -13.56 4.66
CA ASP A 238 -19.36 -14.13 4.78
C ASP A 238 -20.42 -13.04 4.99
N ASP A 239 -20.12 -12.02 5.79
CA ASP A 239 -21.02 -10.88 6.08
C ASP A 239 -21.42 -10.11 4.81
N VAL A 240 -20.57 -10.11 3.79
CA VAL A 240 -20.86 -9.43 2.51
C VAL A 240 -21.55 -10.31 1.48
N THR A 241 -21.85 -11.57 1.79
CA THR A 241 -22.48 -12.52 0.85
C THR A 241 -23.86 -12.05 0.39
N GLU A 242 -24.73 -11.66 1.32
CA GLU A 242 -26.06 -11.15 1.00
C GLU A 242 -26.00 -9.86 0.17
N THR A 243 -25.04 -8.99 0.48
CA THR A 243 -24.81 -7.75 -0.27
C THR A 243 -24.37 -8.05 -1.70
N ARG A 244 -23.40 -8.97 -1.89
CA ARG A 244 -22.94 -9.40 -3.22
C ARG A 244 -24.08 -10.01 -4.03
N GLU A 245 -24.91 -10.83 -3.40
CA GLU A 245 -26.06 -11.44 -4.07
C GLU A 245 -27.13 -10.41 -4.42
N ALA A 246 -27.41 -9.45 -3.56
CA ALA A 246 -28.33 -8.35 -3.84
C ALA A 246 -27.83 -7.49 -5.02
N VAL A 247 -26.52 -7.20 -5.09
CA VAL A 247 -25.90 -6.52 -6.24
C VAL A 247 -26.06 -7.38 -7.50
N ARG A 248 -25.76 -8.68 -7.42
CA ARG A 248 -25.88 -9.60 -8.56
C ARG A 248 -27.31 -9.65 -9.11
N GLN A 249 -28.32 -9.67 -8.24
CA GLN A 249 -29.72 -9.77 -8.66
C GLN A 249 -30.27 -8.43 -9.15
N LYS A 250 -30.10 -7.36 -8.37
CA LYS A 250 -30.77 -6.08 -8.60
C LYS A 250 -29.98 -5.15 -9.51
N PHE A 251 -28.68 -5.03 -9.27
CA PHE A 251 -27.83 -4.10 -10.02
C PHE A 251 -27.58 -4.61 -11.44
N VAL A 252 -27.29 -5.91 -11.62
CA VAL A 252 -27.04 -6.48 -12.96
C VAL A 252 -28.27 -6.33 -13.86
N ALA A 253 -29.48 -6.56 -13.33
CA ALA A 253 -30.71 -6.36 -14.06
C ALA A 253 -30.89 -4.89 -14.50
N ALA A 254 -30.68 -3.95 -13.58
CA ALA A 254 -30.73 -2.52 -13.88
C ALA A 254 -29.67 -2.10 -14.92
N TYR A 255 -28.44 -2.58 -14.77
CA TYR A 255 -27.34 -2.34 -15.69
C TYR A 255 -27.64 -2.86 -17.10
N ASN A 256 -28.16 -4.08 -17.22
CA ASN A 256 -28.55 -4.68 -18.49
C ASN A 256 -29.69 -3.90 -19.15
N TYR A 257 -30.69 -3.49 -18.37
CA TYR A 257 -31.78 -2.65 -18.85
C TYR A 257 -31.25 -1.30 -19.39
N MET A 258 -30.43 -0.60 -18.60
CA MET A 258 -29.85 0.69 -19.01
C MET A 258 -28.96 0.56 -20.25
N THR A 259 -28.15 -0.50 -20.32
CA THR A 259 -27.29 -0.78 -21.48
C THR A 259 -28.12 -1.02 -22.75
N ASN A 260 -29.22 -1.79 -22.64
CA ASN A 260 -30.13 -2.03 -23.76
C ASN A 260 -30.84 -0.74 -24.20
N GLN A 261 -31.31 0.08 -23.26
CA GLN A 261 -31.91 1.38 -23.60
C GLN A 261 -30.90 2.31 -24.29
N SER A 262 -29.66 2.37 -23.80
CA SER A 262 -28.58 3.15 -24.42
C SER A 262 -28.26 2.68 -25.85
N ARG A 263 -28.22 1.37 -26.08
CA ARG A 263 -28.05 0.79 -27.43
C ARG A 263 -29.20 1.14 -28.36
N ASN A 264 -30.44 1.05 -27.88
CA ASN A 264 -31.64 1.41 -28.65
C ASN A 264 -31.68 2.91 -28.98
N PHE A 265 -31.26 3.76 -28.03
CA PHE A 265 -31.13 5.20 -28.25
C PHE A 265 -30.04 5.49 -29.30
N SER A 266 -28.88 4.86 -29.20
CA SER A 266 -27.76 5.04 -30.14
C SER A 266 -28.05 4.50 -31.54
N SER A 267 -28.79 3.39 -31.64
CA SER A 267 -29.22 2.84 -32.94
C SER A 267 -30.26 3.73 -33.62
N ALA A 268 -31.15 4.38 -32.86
CA ALA A 268 -32.14 5.30 -33.41
C ALA A 268 -31.52 6.54 -34.10
N TYR A 269 -30.30 6.97 -33.71
CA TYR A 269 -29.57 8.07 -34.36
C TYR A 269 -28.62 7.64 -35.49
N THR A 270 -28.39 6.34 -35.66
CA THR A 270 -27.48 5.81 -36.71
C THR A 270 -28.21 5.17 -37.89
N VAL A 271 -29.56 5.13 -37.87
CA VAL A 271 -30.34 4.81 -39.07
C VAL A 271 -30.29 5.99 -40.02
N ALA A 272 -29.55 5.85 -41.12
CA ALA A 272 -29.61 6.81 -42.22
C ALA A 272 -31.07 6.94 -42.69
N LEU A 273 -31.59 8.17 -42.70
CA LEU A 273 -32.90 8.43 -43.28
C LEU A 273 -32.85 7.99 -44.76
N THR A 274 -33.74 7.09 -45.14
CA THR A 274 -33.87 6.72 -46.56
C THR A 274 -34.32 7.93 -47.37
N GLU A 275 -33.96 7.98 -48.65
CA GLU A 275 -34.38 9.07 -49.55
C GLU A 275 -35.91 9.30 -49.53
N ALA A 276 -36.69 8.22 -49.41
CA ALA A 276 -38.14 8.29 -49.27
C ALA A 276 -38.59 8.95 -47.95
N GLN A 277 -37.93 8.66 -46.83
CA GLN A 277 -38.20 9.31 -45.54
C GLN A 277 -37.79 10.78 -45.57
N ILE A 278 -36.64 11.12 -46.18
CA ILE A 278 -36.20 12.51 -46.37
C ILE A 278 -37.26 13.27 -47.18
N LYS A 279 -37.67 12.75 -48.33
CA LYS A 279 -38.71 13.39 -49.17
C LYS A 279 -40.05 13.54 -48.46
N LYS A 280 -40.43 12.59 -47.61
CA LYS A 280 -41.69 12.63 -46.84
C LYS A 280 -41.67 13.68 -45.73
N TYR A 281 -40.56 13.80 -44.99
CA TYR A 281 -40.51 14.63 -43.78
C TYR A 281 -39.85 16.00 -43.98
N MET A 282 -38.98 16.18 -44.99
CA MET A 282 -38.33 17.47 -45.26
C MET A 282 -39.29 18.63 -45.52
N PRO A 283 -40.41 18.48 -46.27
CA PRO A 283 -41.36 19.57 -46.44
C PRO A 283 -41.99 20.04 -45.12
N TYR A 284 -42.20 19.13 -44.17
CA TYR A 284 -42.73 19.46 -42.83
C TYR A 284 -41.68 20.14 -41.95
N ILE A 285 -40.42 19.70 -42.04
CA ILE A 285 -39.30 20.33 -41.33
C ILE A 285 -39.13 21.76 -41.86
N ILE A 286 -39.01 21.94 -43.18
CA ILE A 286 -38.85 23.26 -43.83
C ILE A 286 -39.98 24.22 -43.47
N LYS A 287 -41.23 23.74 -43.46
CA LYS A 287 -42.41 24.56 -43.12
C LYS A 287 -42.46 24.96 -41.65
N ASN A 288 -41.86 24.18 -40.75
CA ASN A 288 -41.81 24.46 -39.31
C ASN A 288 -40.51 25.12 -38.85
N THR A 289 -39.54 25.31 -39.75
CA THR A 289 -38.31 26.10 -39.51
C THR A 289 -38.42 27.52 -40.05
N ASP A 290 -39.63 28.02 -40.29
CA ASP A 290 -39.82 29.42 -40.66
C ASP A 290 -39.22 30.31 -39.56
N SER A 291 -38.20 31.09 -39.94
CA SER A 291 -37.31 31.86 -39.07
C SER A 291 -37.99 33.02 -38.33
N SER A 292 -39.32 33.09 -38.33
CA SER A 292 -40.10 34.13 -37.66
C SER A 292 -40.45 33.82 -36.20
N MET A 293 -39.86 32.78 -35.59
CA MET A 293 -40.02 32.43 -34.17
C MET A 293 -38.72 32.48 -33.34
N TYR A 294 -37.68 33.18 -33.83
CA TYR A 294 -36.61 33.74 -33.00
C TYR A 294 -36.42 35.22 -33.30
#